data_AF-A0A383EGA2-F1
#
_entry.id   AF-A0A383EGA2-F1
#
_cell.length_a   1.000
_cell.length_b   1.000
_cell.length_c   1.000
_cell.angle_alpha   90.00
_cell.angle_beta   90.00
_cell.angle_gamma   90.00
#
_symmetry.space_group_name_H-M   'P 1'
#
loop_
_entity.id
_entity.type
_entity.pdbx_description
1 polymer ?
#
loop_
_entity_poly.entity_id
_entity_poly.type
_entity_poly.pdbx_seq_one_letter_code
_entity_poly.pdbx_strand_id
1 'polypeptide(L)'
;MGPWKPITTEAALGVNTGAASNVSSSRYVRLFNTAAVGTEHLVTLEQSGGTDIGTFTLDGQQEAIIQKDPSDQLFAANAAVMAVGVAINSN
;
A
#
# COMPACT_ATOMS: atom_id res chain seq x y z
N MET A 1 -12.24 11.05 -4.40
CA MET A 1 -12.15 9.85 -3.54
C MET A 1 -13.20 10.01 -2.44
N GLY A 2 -13.98 8.96 -2.14
CA GLY A 2 -14.97 9.00 -1.06
C GLY A 2 -14.30 9.23 0.31
N PRO A 3 -15.04 9.68 1.34
CA PRO A 3 -14.47 9.92 2.66
C PRO A 3 -13.92 8.62 3.25
N TRP A 4 -12.64 8.62 3.63
CA TRP A 4 -11.98 7.53 4.33
C TRP A 4 -11.41 8.02 5.66
N LYS A 5 -11.25 7.09 6.61
CA LYS A 5 -10.69 7.34 7.94
C LYS A 5 -9.45 6.48 8.16
N PRO A 6 -8.30 7.03 8.60
CA PRO A 6 -7.14 6.22 8.97
C PRO A 6 -7.45 5.40 10.23
N ILE A 7 -7.06 4.14 10.21
CA ILE A 7 -7.23 3.20 11.33
C ILE A 7 -5.90 2.58 11.79
N THR A 8 -4.80 2.90 11.11
CA THR A 8 -3.43 2.57 11.53
C THR A 8 -2.55 3.82 11.49
N THR A 9 -1.32 3.70 11.97
CA THR A 9 -0.26 4.68 11.72
C THR A 9 0.25 4.53 10.28
N GLU A 10 0.59 5.65 9.64
CA GLU A 10 1.26 5.65 8.33
C GLU A 10 2.73 5.23 8.48
N ALA A 11 3.20 4.34 7.62
CA ALA A 11 4.58 3.85 7.64
C ALA A 11 5.06 3.48 6.22
N ALA A 12 6.37 3.54 6.00
CA ALA A 12 6.97 3.08 4.76
C ALA A 12 6.70 1.59 4.52
N LEU A 13 6.41 1.21 3.28
CA LEU A 13 6.38 -0.19 2.89
C LEU A 13 7.78 -0.81 2.94
N GLY A 14 7.84 -2.12 3.20
CA GLY A 14 9.02 -2.91 2.96
C GLY A 14 9.42 -2.90 1.48
N VAL A 15 10.68 -3.23 1.19
CA VAL A 15 11.22 -3.14 -0.18
C VAL A 15 11.41 -4.49 -0.88
N ASN A 16 10.89 -5.57 -0.30
CA ASN A 16 10.91 -6.93 -0.81
C ASN A 16 9.90 -7.79 -0.03
N THR A 17 9.61 -8.99 -0.54
CA THR A 17 8.77 -10.01 0.11
C THR A 17 9.15 -10.27 1.57
N GLY A 18 10.44 -10.36 1.89
CA GLY A 18 10.90 -10.62 3.27
C GLY A 18 10.55 -9.50 4.27
N ALA A 19 10.20 -8.31 3.77
CA ALA A 19 9.80 -7.15 4.56
C ALA A 19 8.34 -6.72 4.30
N ALA A 20 7.57 -7.52 3.54
CA ALA A 20 6.21 -7.17 3.20
C ALA A 20 5.28 -7.18 4.43
N SER A 21 4.28 -6.31 4.43
CA SER A 21 3.36 -6.13 5.57
C SER A 21 1.91 -6.23 5.15
N ASN A 22 1.08 -6.82 5.99
CA ASN A 22 -0.37 -6.87 5.78
C ASN A 22 -1.11 -5.59 6.21
N VAL A 23 -0.37 -4.54 6.58
CA VAL A 23 -0.84 -3.22 7.05
C VAL A 23 -1.90 -3.34 8.16
N SER A 24 -1.52 -4.07 9.21
CA SER A 24 -2.33 -4.34 10.40
C SER A 24 -3.68 -5.00 10.07
N SER A 25 -3.67 -5.90 9.09
CA SER A 25 -4.84 -6.65 8.62
C SER A 25 -5.97 -5.78 8.03
N SER A 26 -5.66 -4.57 7.59
CA SER A 26 -6.63 -3.65 6.98
C SER A 26 -7.10 -4.16 5.61
N ARG A 27 -8.41 -4.07 5.33
CA ARG A 27 -8.98 -4.43 4.01
C ARG A 27 -8.77 -3.36 2.95
N TYR A 28 -8.63 -2.11 3.37
CA TYR A 28 -8.29 -1.00 2.50
C TYR A 28 -7.02 -0.34 2.99
N VAL A 29 -6.09 -0.10 2.08
CA VAL A 29 -4.82 0.55 2.37
C VAL A 29 -4.68 1.74 1.44
N ARG A 30 -4.53 2.93 2.02
CA ARG A 30 -4.09 4.10 1.29
C ARG A 30 -2.58 4.06 1.13
N LEU A 31 -2.13 4.29 -0.08
CA LEU A 31 -0.74 4.37 -0.48
C LEU A 31 -0.44 5.78 -0.94
N PHE A 32 0.72 6.29 -0.57
CA PHE A 32 1.22 7.58 -1.03
C PHE A 32 2.71 7.48 -1.35
N ASN A 33 3.09 7.82 -2.58
CA ASN A 33 4.50 7.86 -2.96
C ASN A 33 5.05 9.27 -2.68
N THR A 34 5.91 9.40 -1.66
CA THR A 34 6.49 10.68 -1.26
C THR A 34 7.60 11.17 -2.19
N ALA A 35 7.97 10.41 -3.22
CA ALA A 35 8.97 10.82 -4.19
C ALA A 35 8.50 12.01 -5.04
N ALA A 36 9.43 12.68 -5.72
CA ALA A 36 9.10 13.79 -6.61
C ALA A 36 8.25 13.33 -7.80
N VAL A 37 7.43 14.21 -8.35
CA VAL A 37 6.61 13.94 -9.56
C VAL A 37 7.49 13.39 -10.69
N GLY A 38 7.03 12.33 -11.36
CA GLY A 38 7.79 11.59 -12.37
C GLY A 38 8.75 10.54 -11.80
N THR A 39 8.79 10.36 -10.47
CA THR A 39 9.51 9.27 -9.80
C THR A 39 8.54 8.16 -9.44
N GLU A 40 8.40 7.22 -10.37
CA GLU A 40 7.49 6.09 -10.28
C GLU A 40 8.07 4.93 -9.45
N HIS A 41 7.24 4.31 -8.63
CA HIS A 41 7.61 3.11 -7.88
C HIS A 41 6.59 1.99 -8.10
N LEU A 42 7.10 0.77 -8.31
CA LEU A 42 6.27 -0.42 -8.36
C LEU A 42 5.82 -0.79 -6.95
N VAL A 43 4.54 -1.10 -6.80
CA VAL A 43 3.95 -1.67 -5.59
C VAL A 43 3.46 -3.07 -5.92
N THR A 44 3.81 -4.03 -5.08
CA THR A 44 3.42 -5.44 -5.23
C THR A 44 2.50 -5.83 -4.10
N LEU A 45 1.37 -6.45 -4.47
CA LEU A 45 0.50 -7.19 -3.56
C LEU A 45 0.85 -8.67 -3.67
N GLU A 46 1.11 -9.32 -2.55
CA GLU A 46 1.43 -10.74 -2.48
C GLU A 46 0.57 -11.44 -1.44
N GLN A 47 0.41 -12.75 -1.60
CA GLN A 47 -0.13 -13.61 -0.55
C GLN A 47 0.84 -13.67 0.63
N SER A 48 0.36 -14.04 1.82
CA SER A 48 1.22 -14.19 3.01
C SER A 48 2.40 -15.18 2.86
N GLY A 49 2.36 -16.04 1.82
CA GLY A 49 3.45 -16.96 1.49
C GLY A 49 4.52 -16.39 0.54
N GLY A 50 4.41 -15.11 0.14
CA GLY A 50 5.34 -14.46 -0.79
C GLY A 50 5.06 -14.71 -2.27
N THR A 51 3.88 -15.27 -2.61
CA THR A 51 3.46 -15.39 -4.01
C THR A 51 2.79 -14.09 -4.44
N ASP A 52 3.38 -13.41 -5.42
CA ASP A 52 2.81 -12.20 -6.01
C ASP A 52 1.40 -12.46 -6.57
N ILE A 53 0.44 -11.62 -6.15
CA ILE A 53 -0.91 -11.55 -6.71
C ILE A 53 -0.89 -10.60 -7.91
N GLY A 54 -0.15 -9.50 -7.81
CA GLY A 54 0.03 -8.55 -8.89
C GLY A 54 0.78 -7.29 -8.46
N THR A 55 1.04 -6.44 -9.45
CA THR A 55 1.84 -5.22 -9.27
C THR A 55 1.19 -4.05 -9.98
N PHE A 56 1.39 -2.84 -9.47
CA PHE A 56 1.05 -1.61 -10.19
C PHE A 56 2.08 -0.51 -9.93
N THR A 57 2.16 0.46 -10.84
CA THR A 57 3.04 1.62 -10.71
C THR A 57 2.32 2.77 -10.01
N LEU A 58 2.97 3.42 -9.05
CA LEU A 58 2.49 4.63 -8.37
C LEU A 58 3.46 5.79 -8.62
N ASP A 59 3.00 6.83 -9.30
CA ASP A 59 3.82 8.02 -9.57
C ASP A 59 4.10 8.82 -8.28
N GLY A 60 5.17 9.60 -8.28
CA GLY A 60 5.54 10.47 -7.16
C GLY A 60 4.48 11.53 -6.89
N GLN A 61 4.24 11.81 -5.61
CA GLN A 61 3.15 12.66 -5.11
C GLN A 61 1.73 12.16 -5.43
N GLN A 62 1.58 10.91 -5.89
CA GLN A 62 0.27 10.31 -6.13
C GLN A 62 -0.21 9.48 -4.94
N GLU A 63 -1.54 9.47 -4.77
CA GLU A 63 -2.26 8.62 -3.83
C GLU A 63 -3.04 7.52 -4.57
N ALA A 64 -3.07 6.33 -3.98
CA ALA A 64 -3.98 5.25 -4.38
C ALA A 64 -4.61 4.62 -3.13
N ILE A 65 -5.82 4.06 -3.26
CA ILE A 65 -6.38 3.16 -2.26
C ILE A 65 -6.59 1.82 -2.92
N ILE A 66 -6.04 0.78 -2.32
CA ILE A 66 -6.25 -0.60 -2.77
C ILE A 66 -7.13 -1.34 -1.78
N GLN A 67 -7.91 -2.27 -2.31
CA GLN A 67 -8.59 -3.30 -1.53
C GLN A 67 -7.75 -4.57 -1.57
N LYS A 68 -7.60 -5.25 -0.43
CA LYS A 68 -6.88 -6.52 -0.31
C LYS A 68 -7.55 -7.44 0.70
N ASP A 69 -7.19 -8.71 0.73
CA ASP A 69 -7.53 -9.55 1.86
C ASP A 69 -6.68 -9.20 3.09
N PRO A 70 -7.20 -9.41 4.33
CA PRO A 70 -6.47 -9.08 5.55
C PRO A 70 -5.11 -9.78 5.65
N SER A 71 -4.97 -10.97 5.06
CA SER A 71 -3.73 -11.74 5.04
C SER A 71 -2.73 -11.30 3.97
N ASP A 72 -3.18 -10.65 2.90
CA ASP A 72 -2.29 -10.24 1.81
C ASP A 72 -1.33 -9.15 2.29
N GLN A 73 -0.12 -9.20 1.77
CA GLN A 73 0.98 -8.32 2.14
C GLN A 73 1.34 -7.38 0.98
N LEU A 74 1.88 -6.22 1.34
CA LEU A 74 2.36 -5.21 0.42
C LEU A 74 3.84 -4.95 0.64
N PHE A 75 4.55 -4.78 -0.47
CA PHE A 75 5.88 -4.18 -0.52
C PHE A 75 5.98 -3.29 -1.77
N ALA A 76 7.02 -2.45 -1.83
CA ALA A 76 7.26 -1.58 -2.96
C ALA A 76 8.72 -1.65 -3.41
N ALA A 77 9.02 -1.16 -4.61
CA ALA A 77 10.41 -1.04 -5.08
C ALA A 77 11.23 -0.02 -4.27
N ASN A 78 10.59 0.84 -3.47
CA ASN A 78 11.25 1.87 -2.67
C ASN A 78 10.44 2.22 -1.41
N ALA A 79 11.14 2.54 -0.31
CA ALA A 79 10.54 2.94 0.97
C ALA A 79 9.88 4.34 0.96
N ALA A 80 9.99 5.09 -0.15
CA ALA A 80 9.22 6.32 -0.37
C ALA A 80 7.71 6.07 -0.51
N VAL A 81 7.28 4.83 -0.75
CA VAL A 81 5.85 4.47 -0.72
C VAL A 81 5.42 4.25 0.72
N MET A 82 4.61 5.17 1.23
CA MET A 82 3.97 5.12 2.54
C MET A 82 2.63 4.41 2.44
N ALA A 83 2.25 3.69 3.49
CA ALA A 83 1.00 2.97 3.60
C ALA A 83 0.30 3.26 4.92
N VAL A 84 -1.03 3.42 4.87
CA VAL A 84 -1.89 3.51 6.05
C VAL A 84 -3.17 2.71 5.82
N GLY A 85 -3.55 1.90 6.80
CA GLY A 85 -4.83 1.21 6.80
C GLY A 85 -5.97 2.21 6.97
N VAL A 86 -7.02 2.07 6.16
CA VAL A 86 -8.17 2.96 6.18
C VAL A 86 -9.49 2.19 6.25
N ALA A 87 -10.51 2.82 6.83
CA ALA A 87 -11.90 2.44 6.66
C ALA A 87 -12.54 3.33 5.59
N ILE A 88 -13.28 2.74 4.65
CA ILE A 88 -14.07 3.46 3.65
C ILE A 88 -15.50 3.58 4.18
N ASN A 89 -15.99 4.80 4.33
CA ASN A 89 -17.39 5.03 4.72
C ASN A 89 -18.23 5.10 3.44
N SER A 90 -19.04 4.08 3.21
CA SER A 90 -20.11 4.14 2.22
C SER A 90 -21.23 5.00 2.80
N ASN A 91 -21.25 6.30 2.45
CA ASN A 91 -22.45 7.13 2.65
C ASN A 91 -23.51 6.74 1.62
#